data_AF-A0A926BCC7-F1
#
_entry.id   AF-A0A926BCC7-F1
#
_cell.length_a   1.000
_cell.length_b   1.000
_cell.length_c   1.000
_cell.angle_alpha   90.00
_cell.angle_beta   90.00
_cell.angle_gamma   90.00
#
_symmetry.space_group_name_H-M   'P 1'
#
loop_
_entity.id
_entity.type
_entity.pdbx_description
1 polymer ?
#
loop_
_entity_poly.entity_id
_entity_poly.type
_entity_poly.pdbx_seq_one_letter_code
_entity_poly.pdbx_strand_id
1 'polypeptide(L)'
;MDKVRERLHKATTVLDNAGLLYAVAGGNAVAAWVGQVDEAAVRNTQDVDVLLRRTDLPQAVAAMEAAGFVYRHVAGMDIFLDAPDAKARDAVHIVFAGEKVREHEALPNPDVTDSERAIGGFRVLSLQALVQIKLTAYRDKDRVHLRDMIGVSLLDETWVSRFPIELGERLQALIDDPDG
;
A
#
# COMPACT_ATOMS: atom_id res chain seq x y z
N MET A 1 -5.20 0.51 -21.84
CA MET A 1 -4.86 -0.11 -20.55
C MET A 1 -4.02 0.87 -19.78
N ASP A 2 -4.33 1.08 -18.50
CA ASP A 2 -3.61 2.02 -17.62
C ASP A 2 -2.21 1.45 -17.29
N LYS A 3 -1.15 2.24 -17.56
CA LYS A 3 0.25 1.84 -17.33
C LYS A 3 0.54 1.49 -15.87
N VAL A 4 -0.18 2.11 -14.92
CA VAL A 4 -0.01 1.81 -13.49
C VAL A 4 -0.51 0.40 -13.17
N ARG A 5 -1.67 0.04 -13.71
CA ARG A 5 -2.28 -1.27 -13.51
C ARG A 5 -1.45 -2.38 -14.14
N GLU A 6 -0.88 -2.15 -15.31
CA GLU A 6 0.05 -3.08 -15.96
C GLU A 6 1.30 -3.32 -15.10
N ARG A 7 1.95 -2.25 -14.63
CA ARG A 7 3.12 -2.32 -13.74
C ARG A 7 2.80 -3.06 -12.43
N LEU A 8 1.65 -2.77 -11.80
CA LEU A 8 1.18 -3.47 -10.61
C LEU A 8 1.01 -4.97 -10.88
N HIS A 9 0.31 -5.35 -11.94
CA HIS A 9 0.10 -6.75 -12.29
C HIS A 9 1.41 -7.47 -12.63
N LYS A 10 2.31 -6.82 -13.39
CA LYS A 10 3.62 -7.38 -13.74
C LYS A 10 4.44 -7.65 -12.47
N ALA A 11 4.57 -6.65 -11.59
CA ALA A 11 5.35 -6.78 -10.36
C ALA A 11 4.79 -7.88 -9.43
N THR A 12 3.48 -7.86 -9.18
CA THR A 12 2.82 -8.84 -8.30
C THR A 12 2.90 -10.26 -8.86
N THR A 13 2.76 -10.44 -10.18
CA THR A 13 2.94 -11.73 -10.84
C THR A 13 4.36 -12.28 -10.68
N VAL A 14 5.38 -11.41 -10.78
CA VAL A 14 6.78 -11.82 -10.59
C VAL A 14 7.02 -12.28 -9.16
N LEU A 15 6.51 -11.54 -8.17
CA LEU A 15 6.65 -11.90 -6.76
C LEU A 15 5.91 -13.21 -6.44
N ASP A 16 4.69 -13.40 -6.95
CA ASP A 16 3.93 -14.65 -6.82
C ASP A 16 4.69 -15.84 -7.42
N ASN A 17 5.20 -15.71 -8.64
CA ASN A 17 5.95 -16.78 -9.31
C ASN A 17 7.27 -17.11 -8.61
N ALA A 18 7.87 -16.15 -7.90
CA ALA A 18 9.06 -16.35 -7.09
C ALA A 18 8.78 -16.96 -5.71
N GLY A 19 7.50 -17.18 -5.36
CA GLY A 19 7.09 -17.70 -4.05
C GLY A 19 7.30 -16.72 -2.90
N LEU A 20 7.39 -15.42 -3.20
CA LEU A 20 7.63 -14.37 -2.22
C LEU A 20 6.33 -13.91 -1.59
N LEU A 21 6.32 -13.78 -0.25
CA LEU A 21 5.22 -13.13 0.44
C LEU A 21 5.32 -11.62 0.26
N TYR A 22 4.25 -11.03 -0.24
CA TYR A 22 4.10 -9.59 -0.41
C TYR A 22 2.66 -9.17 -0.12
N ALA A 23 2.46 -7.87 0.07
CA ALA A 23 1.14 -7.28 0.05
C ALA A 23 1.18 -5.93 -0.67
N VAL A 24 0.26 -5.71 -1.61
CA VAL A 24 0.04 -4.38 -2.19
C VAL A 24 -0.48 -3.46 -1.09
N ALA A 25 0.15 -2.30 -0.98
CA ALA A 25 -0.17 -1.25 -0.03
C ALA A 25 -0.56 0.04 -0.77
N GLY A 26 -0.67 1.14 -0.04
CA GLY A 26 -0.82 2.46 -0.67
C GLY A 26 -2.16 2.67 -1.37
N GLY A 27 -2.18 3.55 -2.36
CA GLY A 27 -3.42 3.93 -3.06
C GLY A 27 -4.04 2.80 -3.88
N ASN A 28 -3.22 1.90 -4.43
CA ASN A 28 -3.72 0.74 -5.20
C ASN A 28 -4.45 -0.25 -4.30
N ALA A 29 -4.00 -0.43 -3.05
CA ALA A 29 -4.72 -1.22 -2.06
C ALA A 29 -6.05 -0.56 -1.66
N VAL A 30 -6.07 0.76 -1.49
CA VAL A 30 -7.31 1.51 -1.19
C VAL A 30 -8.31 1.36 -2.34
N ALA A 31 -7.88 1.54 -3.59
CA ALA A 31 -8.70 1.33 -4.77
C ALA A 31 -9.27 -0.09 -4.84
N ALA A 32 -8.48 -1.10 -4.48
CA ALA A 32 -8.93 -2.50 -4.45
C ALA A 32 -9.99 -2.77 -3.37
N TRP A 33 -9.97 -2.05 -2.24
CA TRP A 33 -10.98 -2.16 -1.19
C TRP A 33 -12.24 -1.35 -1.52
N VAL A 34 -12.08 -0.09 -1.91
CA VAL A 34 -13.19 0.80 -2.29
C VAL A 34 -13.97 0.22 -3.46
N GLY A 35 -13.28 -0.27 -4.49
CA GLY A 35 -13.92 -0.85 -5.68
C GLY A 35 -14.70 -2.14 -5.45
N GLN A 36 -14.55 -2.79 -4.30
CA GLN A 36 -15.41 -3.92 -3.91
C GLN A 36 -16.80 -3.46 -3.43
N VAL A 37 -16.91 -2.22 -2.96
CA VAL A 37 -18.15 -1.63 -2.45
C VAL A 37 -18.77 -0.71 -3.48
N ASP A 38 -17.98 0.23 -4.01
CA ASP A 38 -18.41 1.19 -5.02
C ASP A 38 -17.28 1.45 -6.03
N GLU A 39 -17.41 0.89 -7.23
CA GLU A 39 -16.47 1.06 -8.33
C GLU A 39 -16.39 2.53 -8.80
N ALA A 40 -17.48 3.31 -8.69
CA ALA A 40 -17.51 4.70 -9.12
C ALA A 40 -16.78 5.65 -8.16
N ALA A 41 -16.56 5.23 -6.91
CA ALA A 41 -15.81 5.98 -5.90
C ALA A 41 -14.29 5.77 -5.98
N VAL A 42 -13.80 4.88 -6.85
CA VAL A 42 -12.38 4.56 -6.96
C VAL A 42 -11.59 5.75 -7.48
N ARG A 43 -10.61 6.21 -6.69
CA ARG A 43 -9.59 7.16 -7.13
C ARG A 43 -8.40 6.45 -7.76
N ASN A 44 -7.91 7.01 -8.86
CA ASN A 44 -6.68 6.55 -9.48
C ASN A 44 -5.45 7.06 -8.70
N THR A 45 -4.44 6.20 -8.57
CA THR A 45 -3.12 6.54 -8.05
C THR A 45 -2.06 6.23 -9.10
N GLN A 46 -0.95 6.97 -9.09
CA GLN A 46 0.24 6.65 -9.90
C GLN A 46 1.25 5.77 -9.15
N ASP A 47 1.19 5.80 -7.81
CA ASP A 47 2.12 5.10 -6.92
C ASP A 47 1.75 3.61 -6.84
N VAL A 48 2.72 2.74 -7.09
CA VAL A 48 2.61 1.30 -6.81
C VAL A 48 3.43 1.01 -5.57
N ASP A 49 2.79 0.79 -4.43
CA ASP A 49 3.45 0.46 -3.17
C ASP A 49 3.30 -1.04 -2.88
N VAL A 50 4.43 -1.72 -2.62
CA VAL A 50 4.46 -3.14 -2.27
C VAL A 50 5.20 -3.32 -0.96
N LEU A 51 4.54 -3.99 -0.01
CA LEU A 51 5.08 -4.38 1.26
C LEU A 51 5.86 -5.71 1.13
N LEU A 52 7.09 -5.74 1.64
CA LEU A 52 7.96 -6.92 1.71
C LEU A 52 8.66 -6.99 3.07
N ARG A 53 9.07 -8.19 3.51
CA ARG A 53 10.04 -8.30 4.60
C ARG A 53 11.43 -7.95 4.08
N ARG A 54 12.23 -7.24 4.88
CA ARG A 54 13.60 -6.87 4.48
C ARG A 54 14.49 -8.06 4.17
N THR A 55 14.27 -9.19 4.86
CA THR A 55 14.98 -10.46 4.60
C THR A 55 14.74 -11.00 3.20
N ASP A 56 13.59 -10.67 2.61
CA ASP A 56 13.15 -11.21 1.32
C ASP A 56 13.59 -10.29 0.16
N LEU A 57 14.09 -9.09 0.47
CA LEU A 57 14.53 -8.11 -0.51
C LEU A 57 15.57 -8.68 -1.50
N PRO A 58 16.63 -9.41 -1.09
CA PRO A 58 17.60 -9.94 -2.05
C PRO A 58 16.97 -10.90 -3.08
N GLN A 59 16.04 -11.75 -2.65
CA GLN A 59 15.33 -12.67 -3.54
C GLN A 59 14.33 -11.91 -4.43
N ALA A 60 13.66 -10.89 -3.89
CA ALA A 60 12.79 -10.01 -4.66
C ALA A 60 13.57 -9.27 -5.75
N VAL A 61 14.76 -8.74 -5.44
CA VAL A 61 15.63 -8.09 -6.43
C VAL A 61 15.96 -9.05 -7.57
N ALA A 62 16.45 -10.26 -7.25
CA ALA A 62 16.80 -11.24 -8.27
C ALA A 62 15.61 -11.61 -9.17
N ALA A 63 14.42 -11.81 -8.60
CA ALA A 63 13.22 -12.15 -9.37
C ALA A 63 12.73 -10.98 -10.25
N MET A 64 12.70 -9.78 -9.69
CA MET A 64 12.26 -8.56 -10.37
C MET A 64 13.21 -8.21 -11.53
N GLU A 65 14.53 -8.31 -11.32
CA GLU A 65 15.53 -8.06 -12.37
C GLU A 65 15.46 -9.10 -13.49
N ALA A 66 15.22 -10.37 -13.18
CA ALA A 66 14.99 -11.42 -14.19
C ALA A 66 13.75 -11.13 -15.07
N ALA A 67 12.78 -10.37 -14.55
CA ALA A 67 11.59 -9.92 -15.26
C ALA A 67 11.75 -8.54 -15.94
N GLY A 68 12.97 -8.01 -15.96
CA GLY A 68 13.31 -6.76 -16.64
C GLY A 68 13.10 -5.49 -15.81
N PHE A 69 12.77 -5.59 -14.52
CA PHE A 69 12.83 -4.43 -13.64
C PHE A 69 14.28 -4.06 -13.31
N VAL A 70 14.50 -2.82 -12.87
CA VAL A 70 15.80 -2.36 -12.37
C VAL A 70 15.66 -1.92 -10.93
N TYR A 71 16.36 -2.58 -10.02
CA TYR A 71 16.42 -2.18 -8.62
C TYR A 71 17.26 -0.91 -8.45
N ARG A 72 16.77 0.04 -7.66
CA ARG A 72 17.54 1.21 -7.21
C ARG A 72 17.24 1.52 -5.76
N HIS A 73 18.26 1.93 -5.04
CA HIS A 73 18.12 2.62 -3.77
C HIS A 73 18.35 4.13 -4.00
N VAL A 74 17.34 4.95 -3.76
CA VAL A 74 17.41 6.40 -3.99
C VAL A 74 16.64 7.17 -2.94
N ALA A 75 17.26 8.23 -2.38
CA ALA A 75 16.65 9.07 -1.35
C ALA A 75 16.08 8.28 -0.16
N GLY A 76 16.77 7.20 0.25
CA GLY A 76 16.34 6.33 1.35
C GLY A 76 15.20 5.38 1.01
N MET A 77 14.79 5.28 -0.26
CA MET A 77 13.73 4.39 -0.73
C MET A 77 14.30 3.30 -1.63
N ASP A 78 13.79 2.09 -1.45
CA ASP A 78 14.04 0.95 -2.33
C ASP A 78 12.93 0.88 -3.38
N ILE A 79 13.32 0.93 -4.65
CA ILE A 79 12.38 1.01 -5.77
C ILE A 79 12.75 0.05 -6.90
N PHE A 80 11.74 -0.40 -7.64
CA PHE A 80 11.90 -1.13 -8.90
C PHE A 80 11.37 -0.30 -10.07
N LEU A 81 12.24 0.04 -11.01
CA LEU A 81 11.88 0.71 -12.25
C LEU A 81 11.46 -0.34 -13.30
N ASP A 82 10.36 -0.10 -14.01
CA ASP A 82 9.85 -1.05 -15.03
C ASP A 82 10.71 -1.11 -16.30
N ALA A 83 11.64 -0.16 -16.47
CA ALA A 83 12.67 -0.17 -17.49
C ALA A 83 13.88 0.69 -17.03
N PRO A 84 15.08 0.51 -17.62
CA PRO A 84 16.27 1.29 -17.25
C PRO A 84 16.10 2.82 -17.40
N ASP A 85 15.29 3.25 -18.35
CA ASP A 85 14.96 4.64 -18.67
C ASP A 85 13.66 5.12 -18.01
N ALA A 86 12.96 4.27 -17.26
CA ALA A 86 11.74 4.64 -16.57
C ALA A 86 12.02 5.69 -15.49
N LYS A 87 11.09 6.63 -15.31
CA LYS A 87 11.21 7.68 -14.31
C LYS A 87 10.92 7.10 -12.92
N ALA A 88 11.58 7.64 -11.90
CA ALA A 88 11.37 7.21 -10.51
C ALA A 88 9.91 7.35 -10.05
N ARG A 89 9.14 8.29 -10.61
CA ARG A 89 7.69 8.43 -10.35
C ARG A 89 6.84 7.26 -10.88
N ASP A 90 7.40 6.49 -11.81
CA ASP A 90 6.76 5.34 -12.45
C ASP A 90 7.36 4.03 -11.88
N ALA A 91 7.90 4.05 -10.64
CA ALA A 91 8.50 2.90 -9.97
C ALA A 91 7.53 2.12 -9.09
N VAL A 92 7.84 0.87 -8.81
CA VAL A 92 7.25 0.14 -7.67
C VAL A 92 8.07 0.48 -6.43
N HIS A 93 7.41 1.05 -5.44
CA HIS A 93 8.00 1.44 -4.16
C HIS A 93 7.94 0.28 -3.17
N ILE A 94 9.05 -0.02 -2.53
CA ILE A 94 9.11 -1.03 -1.47
C ILE A 94 8.91 -0.38 -0.11
N VAL A 95 7.95 -0.94 0.62
CA VAL A 95 7.70 -0.64 2.02
C VAL A 95 8.12 -1.87 2.82
N PHE A 96 8.86 -1.68 3.92
CA PHE A 96 9.31 -2.82 4.73
C PHE A 96 8.31 -3.17 5.83
N ALA A 97 7.89 -4.43 5.85
CA ALA A 97 7.03 -5.01 6.87
C ALA A 97 7.74 -5.07 8.24
N GLY A 98 6.99 -4.82 9.32
CA GLY A 98 7.52 -4.84 10.68
C GLY A 98 8.49 -3.70 11.01
N GLU A 99 8.65 -2.72 10.12
CA GLU A 99 9.56 -1.59 10.30
C GLU A 99 8.81 -0.25 10.31
N LYS A 100 9.30 0.70 11.10
CA LYS A 100 8.84 2.09 11.02
C LYS A 100 9.50 2.76 9.83
N VAL A 101 8.75 3.58 9.09
CA VAL A 101 9.31 4.41 8.02
C VAL A 101 10.05 5.59 8.61
N ARG A 102 9.55 6.15 9.73
CA ARG A 102 10.20 7.20 10.51
C ARG A 102 10.24 6.83 11.98
N GLU A 103 11.33 7.15 12.66
CA GLU A 103 11.54 6.76 14.07
C GLU A 103 10.40 7.20 15.02
N HIS A 104 9.82 8.38 14.75
CA HIS A 104 8.73 8.97 15.53
C HIS A 104 7.34 8.39 15.23
N GLU A 105 7.18 7.52 14.23
CA GLU A 105 5.88 6.92 13.93
C GLU A 105 5.41 6.03 15.09
N ALA A 106 4.11 6.05 15.38
CA ALA A 106 3.53 5.32 16.50
C ALA A 106 3.72 3.80 16.40
N LEU A 107 3.57 3.25 15.19
CA LEU A 107 3.62 1.81 14.93
C LEU A 107 4.56 1.51 13.75
N PRO A 108 5.18 0.31 13.73
CA PRO A 108 5.78 -0.20 12.50
C PRO A 108 4.69 -0.52 11.46
N ASN A 109 5.11 -0.70 10.21
CA ASN A 109 4.26 -1.26 9.17
C ASN A 109 3.78 -2.67 9.57
N PRO A 110 2.58 -3.08 9.15
CA PRO A 110 2.04 -4.42 9.40
C PRO A 110 2.94 -5.52 8.80
N ASP A 111 2.70 -6.78 9.16
CA ASP A 111 3.38 -7.89 8.49
C ASP A 111 2.75 -8.19 7.13
N VAL A 112 3.51 -8.76 6.21
CA VAL A 112 3.01 -9.21 4.90
C VAL A 112 1.89 -10.25 5.02
N THR A 113 1.77 -10.97 6.15
CA THR A 113 0.69 -11.93 6.40
C THR A 113 -0.64 -11.28 6.76
N ASP A 114 -0.64 -10.00 7.15
CA ASP A 114 -1.88 -9.23 7.39
C ASP A 114 -2.49 -8.78 6.06
N SER A 115 -2.67 -9.74 5.15
CA SER A 115 -3.05 -9.55 3.75
C SER A 115 -4.13 -10.52 3.29
N GLU A 116 -4.89 -10.07 2.30
CA GLU A 116 -6.00 -10.80 1.70
C GLU A 116 -5.80 -10.88 0.17
N ARG A 117 -6.38 -11.91 -0.46
CA ARG A 117 -6.35 -12.02 -1.92
C ARG A 117 -7.47 -11.14 -2.47
N ALA A 118 -7.11 -10.08 -3.19
CA ALA A 118 -8.09 -9.22 -3.85
C ALA A 118 -8.71 -9.92 -5.08
N ILE A 119 -9.89 -9.46 -5.50
CA ILE A 119 -10.58 -9.92 -6.72
C ILE A 119 -9.71 -9.73 -7.99
N GLY A 120 -8.68 -8.87 -7.92
CA GLY A 120 -7.68 -8.66 -8.98
C GLY A 120 -6.53 -9.67 -9.04
N GLY A 121 -6.54 -10.71 -8.20
CA GLY A 121 -5.57 -11.82 -8.28
C GLY A 121 -4.23 -11.58 -7.60
N PHE A 122 -3.99 -10.42 -6.99
CA PHE A 122 -2.81 -10.14 -6.16
C PHE A 122 -3.17 -10.05 -4.68
N ARG A 123 -2.17 -10.12 -3.79
CA ARG A 123 -2.35 -9.88 -2.36
C ARG A 123 -2.39 -8.40 -2.06
N VAL A 124 -3.36 -7.96 -1.27
CA VAL A 124 -3.48 -6.60 -0.72
C VAL A 124 -3.40 -6.65 0.79
N LEU A 125 -2.93 -5.60 1.46
CA LEU A 125 -3.10 -5.50 2.91
C LEU A 125 -4.58 -5.66 3.27
N SER A 126 -4.85 -6.40 4.35
CA SER A 126 -6.18 -6.46 4.97
C SER A 126 -6.66 -5.05 5.28
N LEU A 127 -7.98 -4.84 5.29
CA LEU A 127 -8.53 -3.50 5.47
C LEU A 127 -8.00 -2.83 6.74
N GLN A 128 -7.92 -3.58 7.84
CA GLN A 128 -7.37 -3.06 9.11
C GLN A 128 -5.89 -2.71 9.04
N ALA A 129 -5.06 -3.56 8.42
CA ALA A 129 -3.64 -3.27 8.24
C ALA A 129 -3.41 -2.05 7.32
N LEU A 130 -4.23 -1.91 6.28
CA LEU A 130 -4.19 -0.76 5.38
C LEU A 130 -4.60 0.54 6.09
N VAL A 131 -5.64 0.51 6.91
CA VAL A 131 -6.05 1.66 7.71
C VAL A 131 -4.97 2.04 8.73
N GLN A 132 -4.35 1.06 9.40
CA GLN A 132 -3.24 1.30 10.32
C GLN A 132 -2.10 2.06 9.63
N ILE A 133 -1.58 1.56 8.50
CA ILE A 133 -0.45 2.22 7.82
C ILE A 133 -0.82 3.63 7.32
N LYS A 134 -2.08 3.85 6.91
CA LYS A 134 -2.59 5.18 6.51
C LYS A 134 -2.65 6.13 7.70
N LEU A 135 -3.18 5.68 8.84
CA LEU A 135 -3.24 6.48 10.07
C LEU A 135 -1.86 6.74 10.67
N THR A 136 -0.92 5.80 10.55
CA THR A 136 0.46 5.98 11.01
C THR A 136 1.18 7.05 10.20
N ALA A 137 1.11 6.98 8.85
CA ALA A 137 1.79 7.94 7.98
C ALA A 137 1.10 9.32 7.94
N TYR A 138 -0.23 9.34 7.99
CA TYR A 138 -1.11 10.51 8.14
C TYR A 138 -0.79 11.74 7.27
N ARG A 139 -0.30 11.53 6.04
CA ARG A 139 -0.07 12.60 5.05
C ARG A 139 -1.42 13.01 4.44
N ASP A 140 -1.46 14.14 3.73
CA ASP A 140 -2.67 14.61 3.02
C ASP A 140 -3.31 13.51 2.17
N LYS A 141 -2.49 12.82 1.36
CA LYS A 141 -2.97 11.72 0.52
C LYS A 141 -3.54 10.55 1.34
N ASP A 142 -3.01 10.28 2.52
CA ASP A 142 -3.50 9.19 3.37
C ASP A 142 -4.82 9.57 4.04
N ARG A 143 -5.00 10.83 4.44
CA ARG A 143 -6.28 11.35 4.93
C ARG A 143 -7.38 11.30 3.86
N VAL A 144 -7.04 11.66 2.62
CA VAL A 144 -7.97 11.52 1.48
C VAL A 144 -8.39 10.06 1.30
N HIS A 145 -7.43 9.12 1.29
CA HIS A 145 -7.76 7.69 1.18
C HIS A 145 -8.66 7.19 2.33
N LEU A 146 -8.41 7.64 3.56
CA LEU A 146 -9.24 7.29 4.72
C LEU A 146 -10.66 7.84 4.57
N ARG A 147 -10.81 9.09 4.11
CA ARG A 147 -12.12 9.68 3.80
C ARG A 147 -12.84 8.96 2.68
N ASP A 148 -12.15 8.52 1.64
CA ASP A 148 -12.76 7.72 0.56
C ASP A 148 -13.33 6.41 1.13
N MET A 149 -12.59 5.73 2.02
CA MET A 149 -13.07 4.52 2.68
C MET A 149 -14.25 4.79 3.63
N ILE A 150 -14.25 5.91 4.35
CA ILE A 150 -15.41 6.35 5.17
C ILE A 150 -16.62 6.64 4.28
N GLY A 151 -16.43 7.36 3.17
CA GLY A 151 -17.50 7.77 2.26
C GLY A 151 -18.26 6.60 1.63
N VAL A 152 -17.61 5.45 1.44
CA VAL A 152 -18.24 4.20 0.98
C VAL A 152 -18.61 3.26 2.14
N SER A 153 -18.57 3.73 3.39
CA SER A 153 -18.93 2.96 4.59
C SER A 153 -18.07 1.71 4.84
N LEU A 154 -16.84 1.67 4.34
CA LEU A 154 -15.86 0.65 4.75
C LEU A 154 -15.39 0.90 6.19
N LEU A 155 -15.36 2.16 6.61
CA LEU A 155 -14.94 2.61 7.94
C LEU A 155 -16.06 3.42 8.59
N ASP A 156 -16.24 3.20 9.88
CA ASP A 156 -17.20 3.91 10.74
C ASP A 156 -16.60 4.12 12.15
N GLU A 157 -17.38 4.70 13.04
CA GLU A 157 -17.02 4.96 14.44
C GLU A 157 -16.56 3.70 15.22
N THR A 158 -17.02 2.50 14.83
CA THR A 158 -16.63 1.24 15.48
C THR A 158 -15.18 0.84 15.21
N TRP A 159 -14.53 1.50 14.25
CA TRP A 159 -13.12 1.27 13.93
C TRP A 159 -12.16 2.01 14.86
N VAL A 160 -12.60 3.10 15.50
CA VAL A 160 -11.73 3.96 16.34
C VAL A 160 -11.07 3.15 17.45
N SER A 161 -11.83 2.28 18.12
CA SER A 161 -11.33 1.43 19.21
C SER A 161 -10.45 0.26 18.76
N ARG A 162 -10.29 0.04 17.45
CA ARG A 162 -9.44 -1.04 16.90
C ARG A 162 -7.97 -0.64 16.83
N PHE A 163 -7.66 0.64 17.03
CA PHE A 163 -6.31 1.18 16.94
C PHE A 163 -5.85 1.77 18.28
N PRO A 164 -4.53 1.93 18.50
CA PRO A 164 -4.03 2.69 19.63
C PRO A 164 -4.58 4.11 19.65
N ILE A 165 -4.67 4.70 20.85
CA ILE A 165 -5.33 6.00 21.11
C ILE A 165 -4.95 7.06 20.07
N GLU A 166 -3.66 7.27 19.79
CA GLU A 166 -3.19 8.27 18.82
C GLU A 166 -3.77 8.06 17.41
N LEU A 167 -3.85 6.81 16.94
CA LEU A 167 -4.40 6.50 15.62
C LEU A 167 -5.93 6.53 15.64
N GLY A 168 -6.55 6.12 16.74
CA GLY A 168 -7.99 6.24 16.96
C GLY A 168 -8.47 7.69 16.91
N GLU A 169 -7.76 8.60 17.59
CA GLU A 169 -8.05 10.04 17.57
C GLU A 169 -7.93 10.63 16.16
N ARG A 170 -6.92 10.22 15.39
CA ARG A 170 -6.78 10.60 13.98
C ARG A 170 -7.96 10.12 13.13
N LEU A 171 -8.41 8.89 13.34
CA LEU A 171 -9.57 8.35 12.61
C LEU A 171 -10.86 9.08 13.00
N GLN A 172 -11.07 9.31 14.30
CA GLN A 172 -12.23 10.05 14.81
C GLN A 172 -12.29 11.46 14.21
N ALA A 173 -11.16 12.17 14.14
CA ALA A 173 -11.11 13.50 13.53
C ALA A 173 -11.54 13.50 12.04
N LEU A 174 -11.27 12.43 11.30
CA LEU A 174 -11.73 12.31 9.90
C LEU A 174 -13.22 11.94 9.79
N ILE A 175 -13.76 11.23 10.78
CA ILE A 175 -15.19 10.89 10.87
C ILE A 175 -16.00 12.14 11.24
N ASP A 176 -15.49 12.94 12.18
CA ASP A 176 -16.12 14.17 12.65
C ASP A 176 -16.09 15.28 11.58
N ASP A 177 -15.08 15.25 10.70
CA ASP A 177 -14.89 16.20 9.61
C ASP A 177 -14.57 15.50 8.26
N PRO A 178 -15.62 14.94 7.62
CA PRO A 178 -15.47 14.18 6.38
C PRO A 178 -15.11 15.06 5.17
N ASP A 179 -15.41 16.37 5.21
CA ASP A 179 -15.13 17.31 4.12
C ASP A 179 -13.75 18.01 4.28
N GLY A 180 -13.30 18.18 5.52
CA GLY A 180 -11.92 18.52 5.88
C GLY A 180 -11.54 19.99 5.95
#